data_AF-A0A849W7E9-F1
#
_entry.id   AF-A0A849W7E9-F1
#
_cell.length_a   1.000
_cell.length_b   1.000
_cell.length_c   1.000
_cell.angle_alpha   90.00
_cell.angle_beta   90.00
_cell.angle_gamma   90.00
#
_symmetry.space_group_name_H-M   'P 1'
#
loop_
_entity.id
_entity.type
_entity.pdbx_description
1 polymer ?
#
loop_
_entity_poly.entity_id
_entity_poly.type
_entity_poly.pdbx_seq_one_letter_code
_entity_poly.pdbx_strand_id
1 'polypeptide(L)'
;MKKMFLIFGVSLTLILAGCQSPSTPTKTEAFTTNEQPPLVVNQANPASTNCLQKGGRLEIKKNKNGEYGVCLFDDNRQCEEWALLRGNCPVGGVKITGYENEAEIFCAITGGQVKGVGTQTPMCKRIDGTLCNAQSNFDGECPDPNDPNPNAGNAEAL
;
A
#
# COMPACT_ATOMS: atom_id res chain seq x y z
N MET A 1 29.60 27.77 46.93
CA MET A 1 31.00 28.08 47.29
C MET A 1 31.70 26.83 47.80
N LYS A 2 32.59 26.21 47.01
CA LYS A 2 33.78 25.49 47.51
C LYS A 2 34.74 25.28 46.35
N LYS A 3 35.98 25.73 46.55
CA LYS A 3 37.03 25.88 45.53
C LYS A 3 37.83 24.57 45.37
N MET A 4 38.10 24.24 44.10
CA MET A 4 39.43 23.98 43.51
C MET A 4 40.38 22.97 44.16
N PHE A 5 40.86 21.99 43.38
CA PHE A 5 42.28 21.57 43.38
C PHE A 5 42.66 20.91 42.03
N LEU A 6 43.69 21.49 41.39
CA LEU A 6 44.47 20.99 40.25
C LEU A 6 45.66 20.19 40.80
N ILE A 7 45.97 18.99 40.26
CA ILE A 7 47.30 18.37 40.39
C ILE A 7 47.69 17.61 39.11
N PHE A 8 48.89 17.92 38.62
CA PHE A 8 49.67 17.33 37.52
C PHE A 8 50.07 15.87 37.77
N GLY A 9 50.36 15.10 36.70
CA GLY A 9 51.12 13.85 36.86
C GLY A 9 51.32 13.03 35.59
N VAL A 10 52.42 13.26 34.89
CA VAL A 10 52.98 12.42 33.82
C VAL A 10 53.59 11.14 34.43
N SER A 11 53.32 9.96 33.87
CA SER A 11 54.26 8.82 33.91
C SER A 11 53.91 7.69 32.95
N LEU A 12 54.68 7.66 31.86
CA LEU A 12 55.45 6.54 31.30
C LEU A 12 55.12 5.11 31.79
N THR A 13 54.63 4.27 30.88
CA THR A 13 54.83 2.81 30.93
C THR A 13 55.25 2.27 29.57
N LEU A 14 56.36 1.54 29.61
CA LEU A 14 57.15 1.00 28.51
C LEU A 14 57.08 -0.53 28.62
N ILE A 15 56.45 -1.26 27.70
CA ILE A 15 56.57 -2.73 27.67
C ILE A 15 56.67 -3.29 26.24
N LEU A 16 57.91 -3.72 25.95
CA LEU A 16 58.46 -4.81 25.13
C LEU A 16 57.69 -5.40 23.92
N ALA A 17 58.44 -5.44 22.82
CA ALA A 17 58.21 -6.21 21.60
C ALA A 17 58.46 -7.73 21.78
N GLY A 18 57.71 -8.54 21.03
CA GLY A 18 57.97 -9.97 20.80
C GLY A 18 57.60 -10.35 19.36
N CYS A 19 58.55 -10.95 18.64
CA CYS A 19 58.56 -11.21 17.20
C CYS A 19 57.63 -12.34 16.73
N GLN A 20 57.19 -12.26 15.46
CA GLN A 20 57.39 -13.33 14.46
C GLN A 20 57.07 -12.85 13.03
N SER A 21 57.98 -13.20 12.11
CA SER A 21 57.84 -13.17 10.64
C SER A 21 57.88 -14.64 10.14
N PRO A 22 57.88 -14.90 8.82
CA PRO A 22 56.81 -14.75 7.85
C PRO A 22 56.51 -16.09 7.12
N SER A 23 55.36 -16.20 6.43
CA SER A 23 55.19 -17.14 5.31
C SER A 23 53.98 -16.77 4.46
N THR A 24 54.23 -16.36 3.21
CA THR A 24 53.27 -16.27 2.08
C THR A 24 52.98 -17.71 1.56
N PRO A 25 51.90 -18.07 0.79
CA PRO A 25 51.22 -17.23 -0.21
C PRO A 25 49.72 -17.50 -0.56
N THR A 26 49.21 -16.68 -1.49
CA THR A 26 48.16 -16.97 -2.50
C THR A 26 46.66 -16.75 -2.20
N LYS A 27 46.17 -15.61 -2.73
CA LYS A 27 44.96 -15.36 -3.54
C LYS A 27 43.62 -15.95 -3.10
N THR A 28 42.79 -15.10 -2.48
CA THR A 28 41.34 -15.01 -2.71
C THR A 28 40.95 -13.53 -2.75
N GLU A 29 40.28 -13.12 -3.81
CA GLU A 29 39.88 -11.74 -4.09
C GLU A 29 38.87 -11.26 -3.04
N ALA A 30 39.29 -10.28 -2.24
CA ALA A 30 38.41 -9.55 -1.33
C ALA A 30 37.80 -8.37 -2.09
N PHE A 31 36.50 -8.45 -2.36
CA PHE A 31 35.72 -7.31 -2.80
C PHE A 31 35.77 -6.22 -1.72
N THR A 32 36.24 -5.05 -2.13
CA THR A 32 36.31 -3.83 -1.33
C THR A 32 34.93 -3.47 -0.78
N THR A 33 34.79 -3.46 0.54
CA THR A 33 33.61 -2.97 1.25
C THR A 33 33.46 -1.47 1.04
N ASN A 34 32.59 -1.08 0.11
CA ASN A 34 32.03 0.27 0.10
C ASN A 34 30.92 0.31 1.16
N GLU A 35 31.14 1.11 2.19
CA GLU A 35 30.15 1.42 3.23
C GLU A 35 29.07 2.32 2.61
N GLN A 36 28.04 1.70 2.05
CA GLN A 36 26.80 2.40 1.69
C GLN A 36 25.78 2.15 2.81
N PRO A 37 25.22 3.20 3.44
CA PRO A 37 24.08 3.04 4.35
C PRO A 37 22.95 2.30 3.61
N PRO A 38 22.19 1.43 4.28
CA PRO A 38 21.09 0.73 3.63
C PRO A 38 20.09 1.77 3.10
N LEU A 39 19.89 1.78 1.78
CA LEU A 39 18.85 2.57 1.13
C LEU A 39 17.50 1.97 1.53
N VAL A 40 16.92 2.45 2.63
CA VAL A 40 15.52 2.17 2.96
C VAL A 40 14.67 3.03 2.04
N VAL A 41 14.39 2.53 0.84
CA VAL A 41 13.36 3.12 -0.02
C VAL A 41 12.01 2.68 0.54
N ASN A 42 11.55 3.37 1.59
CA ASN A 42 10.16 3.30 2.00
C ASN A 42 9.35 4.14 1.01
N GLN A 43 9.14 3.59 -0.19
CA GLN A 43 8.30 4.22 -1.20
C GLN A 43 6.86 4.20 -0.69
N ALA A 44 6.39 5.34 -0.19
CA ALA A 44 5.00 5.52 0.18
C ALA A 44 4.09 5.06 -0.97
N ASN A 45 2.96 4.42 -0.64
CA ASN A 45 1.99 3.98 -1.65
C ASN A 45 1.57 5.19 -2.51
N PRO A 46 1.74 5.15 -3.85
CA PRO A 46 1.43 6.28 -4.72
C PRO A 46 -0.06 6.63 -4.74
N ALA A 47 -0.96 5.65 -4.61
CA ALA A 47 -2.40 5.89 -4.54
C ALA A 47 -2.79 6.61 -3.25
N SER A 48 -2.25 6.14 -2.13
CA SER A 48 -2.39 6.79 -0.82
C SER A 48 -1.86 8.23 -0.84
N THR A 49 -0.68 8.45 -1.41
CA THR A 49 -0.07 9.78 -1.55
C THR A 49 -0.94 10.70 -2.42
N ASN A 50 -1.46 10.17 -3.53
CA ASN A 50 -2.36 10.90 -4.41
C ASN A 50 -3.66 11.28 -3.69
N CYS A 51 -4.26 10.40 -2.88
CA CYS A 51 -5.44 10.73 -2.09
C CYS A 51 -5.23 11.99 -1.23
N LEU A 52 -4.13 12.02 -0.47
CA LEU A 52 -3.78 13.16 0.38
C LEU A 52 -3.52 14.44 -0.44
N GLN A 53 -2.83 14.32 -1.57
CA GLN A 53 -2.57 15.44 -2.47
C GLN A 53 -3.84 16.01 -3.12
N LYS A 54 -4.89 15.20 -3.29
CA LYS A 54 -6.20 15.66 -3.76
C LYS A 54 -7.08 16.24 -2.65
N GLY A 55 -6.54 16.39 -1.44
CA GLY A 55 -7.25 16.95 -0.29
C GLY A 55 -8.19 15.95 0.39
N GLY A 56 -8.07 14.65 0.09
CA GLY A 56 -8.82 13.61 0.77
C GLY A 56 -8.11 13.10 2.03
N ARG A 57 -8.86 12.39 2.87
CA ARG A 57 -8.34 11.59 3.98
C ARG A 57 -8.32 10.12 3.58
N LEU A 58 -7.19 9.46 3.74
CA LEU A 58 -7.10 8.01 3.52
C LEU A 58 -7.70 7.24 4.69
N GLU A 59 -8.46 6.19 4.37
CA GLU A 59 -8.95 5.18 5.30
C GLU A 59 -8.71 3.80 4.70
N ILE A 60 -8.19 2.85 5.50
CA ILE A 60 -8.00 1.47 5.06
C ILE A 60 -9.20 0.66 5.53
N LYS A 61 -9.84 -0.03 4.59
CA LYS A 61 -10.98 -0.91 4.82
C LYS A 61 -10.64 -2.35 4.44
N LYS A 62 -11.53 -3.28 4.78
CA LYS A 62 -11.38 -4.71 4.50
C LYS A 62 -12.63 -5.27 3.85
N ASN A 63 -12.44 -6.23 2.96
CA ASN A 63 -13.47 -7.10 2.42
C ASN A 63 -12.90 -8.53 2.30
N LYS A 64 -13.63 -9.44 1.64
CA LYS A 64 -13.18 -10.82 1.44
C LYS A 64 -11.89 -10.92 0.61
N ASN A 65 -11.66 -9.96 -0.28
CA ASN A 65 -10.48 -9.89 -1.15
C ASN A 65 -9.24 -9.26 -0.46
N GLY A 66 -9.39 -8.72 0.75
CA GLY A 66 -8.29 -8.17 1.55
C GLY A 66 -8.48 -6.71 1.96
N GLU A 67 -7.37 -6.00 2.14
CA GLU A 67 -7.37 -4.57 2.47
C GLU A 67 -7.45 -3.71 1.20
N TYR A 68 -8.21 -2.62 1.28
CA TYR A 68 -8.28 -1.62 0.22
C TYR A 68 -8.32 -0.20 0.81
N GLY A 69 -7.74 0.75 0.08
CA GLY A 69 -7.71 2.16 0.48
C GLY A 69 -8.91 2.92 -0.05
N VAL A 70 -9.54 3.71 0.81
CA VAL A 70 -10.61 4.63 0.45
C VAL A 70 -10.18 6.06 0.74
N CYS A 71 -10.24 6.88 -0.29
CA CYS A 71 -10.07 8.32 -0.18
C CYS A 71 -11.40 8.99 0.15
N LEU A 72 -11.48 9.61 1.31
CA LEU A 72 -12.66 10.29 1.82
C LEU A 72 -12.56 11.79 1.58
N PHE A 73 -13.65 12.37 1.09
CA PHE A 73 -13.82 13.79 0.82
C PHE A 73 -15.04 14.33 1.57
N ASP A 74 -15.18 15.66 1.58
CA ASP A 74 -16.34 16.35 2.15
C ASP A 74 -17.66 15.92 1.49
N ASP A 75 -18.80 16.24 2.13
CA ASP A 75 -20.15 15.92 1.64
C ASP A 75 -20.37 14.41 1.40
N ASN A 76 -19.74 13.56 2.23
CA ASN A 76 -19.81 12.09 2.14
C ASN A 76 -19.47 11.59 0.73
N ARG A 77 -18.36 12.07 0.19
CA ARG A 77 -17.84 11.65 -1.11
C ARG A 77 -16.62 10.76 -0.94
N GLN A 78 -16.50 9.76 -1.78
CA GLN A 78 -15.46 8.75 -1.66
C GLN A 78 -14.91 8.32 -3.02
N CYS A 79 -13.67 7.84 -3.04
CA CYS A 79 -13.07 7.05 -4.10
C CYS A 79 -12.28 5.90 -3.50
N GLU A 80 -12.18 4.77 -4.19
CA GLU A 80 -11.09 3.83 -3.93
C GLU A 80 -9.77 4.48 -4.40
N GLU A 81 -8.68 4.33 -3.62
CA GLU A 81 -7.47 5.13 -3.82
C GLU A 81 -6.82 4.92 -5.19
N TRP A 82 -6.84 3.69 -5.71
CA TRP A 82 -6.28 3.37 -7.01
C TRP A 82 -7.20 3.82 -8.15
N ALA A 83 -8.52 3.75 -7.97
CA ALA A 83 -9.49 4.30 -8.91
C ALA A 83 -9.33 5.83 -9.03
N LEU A 84 -9.09 6.53 -7.93
CA LEU A 84 -8.76 7.95 -7.96
C LEU A 84 -7.44 8.23 -8.69
N LEU A 85 -6.39 7.43 -8.42
CA LEU A 85 -5.09 7.59 -9.07
C LEU A 85 -5.18 7.41 -10.58
N ARG A 86 -5.95 6.43 -11.06
CA ARG A 86 -6.15 6.15 -12.49
C ARG A 86 -7.16 7.08 -13.17
N GLY A 87 -7.87 7.91 -12.42
CA GLY A 87 -8.95 8.77 -12.94
C GLY A 87 -10.26 8.05 -13.21
N ASN A 88 -10.42 6.81 -12.74
CA ASN A 88 -11.69 6.05 -12.81
C ASN A 88 -12.71 6.56 -11.79
N CYS A 89 -12.25 7.25 -10.75
CA CYS A 89 -13.08 7.98 -9.80
C CYS A 89 -12.68 9.46 -9.83
N PRO A 90 -13.64 10.40 -9.92
CA PRO A 90 -13.35 11.82 -10.07
C PRO A 90 -12.66 12.41 -8.84
N VAL A 91 -11.82 13.43 -9.06
CA VAL A 91 -11.25 14.24 -7.97
C VAL A 91 -12.40 14.86 -7.16
N GLY A 92 -12.34 14.71 -5.84
CA GLY A 92 -13.41 15.11 -4.91
C GLY A 92 -14.44 14.00 -4.64
N GLY A 93 -14.30 12.83 -5.26
CA GLY A 93 -15.11 11.64 -4.93
C GLY A 93 -16.51 11.61 -5.54
N VAL A 94 -17.07 10.41 -5.59
CA VAL A 94 -18.49 10.20 -5.88
C VAL A 94 -19.29 10.29 -4.60
N LYS A 95 -20.49 10.89 -4.68
CA LYS A 95 -21.39 10.96 -3.53
C LYS A 95 -21.92 9.56 -3.23
N ILE A 96 -21.74 9.10 -2.00
CA ILE A 96 -22.18 7.75 -1.61
C ILE A 96 -23.58 7.75 -0.99
N THR A 97 -24.15 8.92 -0.68
CA THR A 97 -25.53 9.02 -0.21
C THR A 97 -26.47 8.53 -1.31
N GLY A 98 -27.22 7.46 -1.03
CA GLY A 98 -28.09 6.80 -2.00
C GLY A 98 -27.67 5.37 -2.33
N TYR A 99 -26.55 4.88 -1.80
CA TYR A 99 -26.23 3.46 -1.76
C TYR A 99 -26.58 2.87 -0.39
N GLU A 100 -27.08 1.65 -0.38
CA GLU A 100 -27.64 1.01 0.83
C GLU A 100 -26.63 0.10 1.55
N ASN A 101 -25.55 -0.31 0.87
CA ASN A 101 -24.55 -1.22 1.44
C ASN A 101 -23.14 -0.99 0.87
N GLU A 102 -22.14 -1.61 1.50
CA GLU A 102 -20.73 -1.44 1.12
C GLU A 102 -20.41 -1.95 -0.27
N ALA A 103 -21.11 -2.98 -0.76
CA ALA A 103 -20.87 -3.54 -2.08
C ALA A 103 -21.31 -2.57 -3.20
N GLU A 104 -22.46 -1.93 -3.04
CA GLU A 104 -22.91 -0.85 -3.92
C GLU A 104 -21.95 0.35 -3.89
N ILE A 105 -21.54 0.77 -2.69
CA ILE A 105 -20.55 1.84 -2.51
C ILE A 105 -19.24 1.47 -3.22
N PHE A 106 -18.72 0.26 -2.99
CA PHE A 106 -17.48 -0.22 -3.59
C PHE A 106 -17.53 -0.20 -5.11
N CYS A 107 -18.63 -0.66 -5.70
CA CYS A 107 -18.85 -0.57 -7.14
C CYS A 107 -18.73 0.89 -7.63
N ALA A 108 -19.39 1.83 -6.96
CA ALA A 108 -19.37 3.23 -7.36
C ALA A 108 -17.98 3.89 -7.19
N ILE A 109 -17.32 3.66 -6.05
CA ILE A 109 -16.04 4.32 -5.73
C ILE A 109 -14.86 3.73 -6.53
N THR A 110 -15.02 2.54 -7.10
CA THR A 110 -14.06 1.94 -8.06
C THR A 110 -14.29 2.41 -9.51
N GLY A 111 -15.31 3.24 -9.74
CA GLY A 111 -15.65 3.81 -11.05
C GLY A 111 -16.74 3.04 -11.82
N GLY A 112 -17.37 2.06 -11.19
CA GLY A 112 -18.48 1.31 -11.76
C GLY A 112 -19.84 2.02 -11.61
N GLN A 113 -20.86 1.41 -12.19
CA GLN A 113 -22.25 1.83 -12.10
C GLN A 113 -23.10 0.75 -11.44
N VAL A 114 -23.75 1.08 -10.33
CA VAL A 114 -24.71 0.19 -9.67
C VAL A 114 -26.03 0.16 -10.47
N LYS A 115 -26.58 -1.03 -10.65
CA LYS A 115 -27.92 -1.27 -11.20
C LYS A 115 -28.76 -1.94 -10.13
N GLY A 116 -30.01 -1.51 -9.96
CA GLY A 116 -30.89 -2.06 -8.92
C GLY A 116 -30.45 -1.69 -7.51
N VAL A 117 -30.06 -0.44 -7.28
CA VAL A 117 -29.73 0.11 -5.95
C VAL A 117 -30.83 -0.21 -4.94
N GLY A 118 -30.46 -0.73 -3.77
CA GLY A 118 -31.39 -1.06 -2.70
C GLY A 118 -32.31 -2.26 -2.97
N THR A 119 -32.08 -2.98 -4.07
CA THR A 119 -32.80 -4.25 -4.34
C THR A 119 -32.11 -5.42 -3.64
N GLN A 120 -32.75 -6.59 -3.66
CA GLN A 120 -32.17 -7.81 -3.08
C GLN A 120 -30.91 -8.29 -3.82
N THR A 121 -30.78 -7.93 -5.10
CA THR A 121 -29.69 -8.38 -6.00
C THR A 121 -29.13 -7.20 -6.80
N PRO A 122 -28.47 -6.22 -6.15
CA PRO A 122 -27.85 -5.11 -6.84
C PRO A 122 -26.69 -5.63 -7.71
N MET A 123 -26.55 -5.06 -8.90
CA MET A 123 -25.49 -5.45 -9.85
C MET A 123 -24.47 -4.32 -10.00
N CYS A 124 -23.19 -4.68 -10.16
CA CYS A 124 -22.14 -3.76 -10.51
C CYS A 124 -21.78 -3.88 -11.99
N LYS A 125 -21.96 -2.81 -12.76
CA LYS A 125 -21.34 -2.67 -14.08
C LYS A 125 -19.97 -2.01 -13.90
N ARG A 126 -18.90 -2.78 -14.00
CA ARG A 126 -17.50 -2.30 -13.91
C ARG A 126 -17.13 -1.42 -15.10
N ILE A 127 -16.03 -0.68 -14.96
CA ILE A 127 -15.52 0.21 -16.02
C ILE A 127 -15.11 -0.54 -17.30
N ASP A 128 -14.69 -1.81 -17.17
CA ASP A 128 -14.38 -2.71 -18.29
C ASP A 128 -15.64 -3.26 -18.99
N GLY A 129 -16.84 -2.94 -18.49
CA GLY A 129 -18.12 -3.39 -19.03
C GLY A 129 -18.67 -4.67 -18.40
N THR A 130 -17.88 -5.39 -17.59
CA THR A 130 -18.32 -6.59 -16.87
C THR A 130 -19.51 -6.27 -15.98
N LEU A 131 -20.50 -7.15 -15.98
CA LEU A 131 -21.70 -7.05 -15.14
C LEU A 131 -21.80 -8.29 -14.25
N CYS A 132 -21.83 -8.07 -12.94
CA CYS A 132 -21.95 -9.12 -11.94
C CYS A 132 -22.69 -8.60 -10.71
N ASN A 133 -23.07 -9.47 -9.77
CA ASN A 133 -23.65 -9.04 -8.51
C ASN A 133 -22.65 -8.13 -7.76
N ALA A 134 -23.16 -7.07 -7.13
CA ALA A 134 -22.32 -6.09 -6.45
C ALA A 134 -21.51 -6.72 -5.30
N GLN A 135 -22.08 -7.70 -4.59
CA GLN A 135 -21.42 -8.42 -3.52
C GLN A 135 -20.26 -9.26 -4.05
N SER A 136 -20.44 -10.05 -5.11
CA SER A 136 -19.31 -10.79 -5.71
C SER A 136 -18.27 -9.87 -6.31
N ASN A 137 -18.63 -8.68 -6.82
CA ASN A 137 -17.63 -7.65 -7.16
C ASN A 137 -16.84 -7.17 -5.93
N PHE A 138 -17.53 -6.91 -4.82
CA PHE A 138 -16.90 -6.49 -3.57
C PHE A 138 -15.99 -7.57 -2.98
N ASP A 139 -16.37 -8.84 -3.12
CA ASP A 139 -15.65 -9.98 -2.57
C ASP A 139 -14.55 -10.50 -3.49
N GLY A 140 -14.41 -9.96 -4.70
CA GLY A 140 -13.39 -10.37 -5.68
C GLY A 140 -13.75 -11.64 -6.48
N GLU A 141 -15.03 -12.02 -6.48
CA GLU A 141 -15.57 -13.22 -7.14
C GLU A 141 -16.27 -12.91 -8.48
N CYS A 142 -16.33 -11.63 -8.86
CA CYS A 142 -16.86 -11.21 -10.15
C CYS A 142 -16.01 -11.76 -11.31
N PRO A 143 -16.62 -12.34 -12.37
CA PRO A 143 -15.90 -12.95 -13.48
C PRO A 143 -14.86 -12.01 -14.13
N ASP A 144 -13.72 -12.56 -14.54
CA ASP A 144 -12.72 -11.82 -15.31
C ASP A 144 -13.18 -11.71 -16.78
N PRO A 145 -13.36 -10.50 -17.33
CA PRO A 145 -13.77 -10.32 -18.73
C PRO A 145 -12.76 -10.85 -19.75
N ASN A 146 -11.52 -11.14 -19.34
CA ASN A 146 -10.48 -11.70 -20.20
C ASN A 146 -10.30 -13.22 -20.00
N ASP A 147 -11.09 -13.85 -19.13
CA ASP A 147 -11.07 -15.31 -18.99
C ASP A 147 -11.65 -15.95 -20.27
N PRO A 148 -10.89 -16.79 -21.00
CA PRO A 148 -11.42 -17.53 -22.14
C PRO A 148 -12.52 -18.52 -21.73
N ASN A 149 -12.68 -18.82 -20.43
CA ASN A 149 -13.75 -19.59 -19.85
C ASN A 149 -14.54 -18.77 -18.81
N PRO A 150 -15.45 -17.89 -19.24
CA PRO A 150 -16.17 -16.94 -18.38
C PRO A 150 -17.20 -17.60 -17.46
N ASN A 151 -17.24 -18.94 -17.39
CA ASN A 151 -18.10 -19.74 -16.51
C ASN A 151 -17.32 -20.43 -15.37
N ALA A 152 -16.00 -20.31 -15.33
CA ALA A 152 -15.16 -21.04 -14.36
C ALA A 152 -15.24 -20.50 -12.93
N GLY A 153 -15.76 -19.28 -12.72
CA GLY A 153 -15.86 -18.63 -11.41
C GLY A 153 -17.29 -18.34 -10.91
N ASN A 154 -18.28 -18.51 -11.77
CA ASN A 154 -19.67 -18.12 -11.59
C ASN A 154 -20.52 -19.36 -11.32
N ALA A 155 -20.32 -19.92 -10.13
CA ALA A 155 -21.31 -20.76 -9.47
C ALA A 155 -22.28 -19.91 -8.62
N GLU A 156 -22.68 -18.73 -9.10
CA GLU A 156 -23.85 -18.07 -8.53
C GLU A 156 -25.08 -18.84 -9.01
N ALA A 157 -25.54 -19.73 -8.13
CA ALA A 157 -26.72 -20.55 -8.31
C ALA A 157 -27.92 -19.66 -8.71
N LEU A 158 -28.61 -20.11 -9.76
CA LEU A 158 -29.97 -19.70 -10.13
C LEU A 158 -30.94 -19.81 -8.95
#